data_AF-A0A7Y1VIE0-F1
#
_entry.id   AF-A0A7Y1VIE0-F1
#
_cell.length_a   1.000
_cell.length_b   1.000
_cell.length_c   1.000
_cell.angle_alpha   90.00
_cell.angle_beta   90.00
_cell.angle_gamma   90.00
#
_symmetry.space_group_name_H-M   'P 1'
#
loop_
_entity.id
_entity.type
_entity.pdbx_description
1 polymer ?
#
loop_
_entity_poly.entity_id
_entity_poly.type
_entity_poly.pdbx_seq_one_letter_code
_entity_poly.pdbx_strand_id
1 'polypeptide(L)' 'MIQRQSDSTYWDGTTWVNDWSWVDATGTETWSYPMSLETGTYVAIAWSWDGANNISNLHQSTFGVTS' A
#
# COMPACT_ATOMS: atom_id res chain seq x y z
N MET A 1 2.69 0.75 0.19
CA MET A 1 2.36 0.66 1.62
C MET A 1 0.87 0.86 1.78
N ILE A 2 0.24 0.14 2.70
CA ILE A 2 -1.19 0.28 3.01
C ILE A 2 -1.29 0.39 4.53
N GLN A 3 -1.89 1.47 5.03
CA GLN A 3 -2.09 1.73 6.46
C GLN A 3 -3.57 1.66 6.81
N ARG A 4 -3.91 0.90 7.84
CA ARG A 4 -5.25 0.89 8.44
C ARG A 4 -5.36 2.03 9.45
N GLN A 5 -6.34 2.91 9.26
CA GLN A 5 -6.43 4.15 10.05
C GLN A 5 -6.93 3.94 11.48
N SER A 6 -7.66 2.86 11.76
CA SER A 6 -8.25 2.62 13.08
C SER A 6 -7.22 2.35 14.17
N ASP A 7 -6.08 1.76 13.81
CA ASP A 7 -5.04 1.32 14.75
C ASP A 7 -3.62 1.69 14.29
N SER A 8 -3.49 2.44 13.20
CA SER A 8 -2.20 2.87 12.63
C SER A 8 -1.26 1.73 12.25
N THR A 9 -1.80 0.54 11.96
CA THR A 9 -1.00 -0.62 11.51
C THR A 9 -0.79 -0.63 9.99
N TYR A 10 0.25 -1.34 9.55
CA TYR A 10 0.71 -1.41 8.17
C TYR A 10 0.64 -2.84 7.63
N TRP A 11 0.17 -3.00 6.40
CA TRP A 11 0.14 -4.30 5.74
C TRP A 11 1.55 -4.66 5.22
N ASP A 12 2.11 -5.78 5.68
CA ASP A 12 3.42 -6.28 5.24
C ASP A 12 3.35 -7.27 4.06
N GLY A 13 2.14 -7.54 3.55
CA GLY A 13 1.89 -8.56 2.53
C GLY A 13 1.23 -9.82 3.08
N THR A 14 1.25 -10.02 4.39
CA THR A 14 0.75 -11.23 5.07
C THR A 14 -0.09 -10.92 6.31
N THR A 15 0.29 -9.90 7.09
CA THR A 15 -0.39 -9.48 8.30
C THR A 15 -0.28 -7.97 8.49
N TRP A 16 -1.11 -7.44 9.40
CA TRP A 16 -0.97 -6.08 9.90
C TRP A 16 0.12 -6.06 10.97
N VAL A 17 1.11 -5.18 10.80
CA VAL A 17 2.24 -4.99 11.72
C VAL A 17 2.32 -3.53 12.17
N ASN A 18 3.04 -3.27 13.25
CA ASN A 18 3.24 -1.90 13.75
C ASN A 18 4.32 -1.14 12.96
N ASP A 19 5.24 -1.86 12.32
CA ASP A 19 6.35 -1.26 11.57
C ASP A 19 5.93 -0.92 10.15
N TRP A 20 6.41 0.22 9.67
CA TRP A 20 6.12 0.68 8.31
C TRP A 20 6.63 -0.31 7.26
N SER A 21 5.71 -0.84 6.44
CA SER A 21 6.00 -1.92 5.49
C SER A 21 5.52 -1.62 4.06
N TRP A 22 6.28 -2.08 3.06
CA TRP A 22 5.96 -1.94 1.65
C TRP A 22 5.60 -3.28 1.03
N VAL A 23 4.68 -3.25 0.07
CA VAL A 23 4.39 -4.37 -0.82
C VAL A 23 4.94 -4.00 -2.19
N ASP A 24 5.76 -4.88 -2.74
CA ASP A 24 6.40 -4.65 -4.04
C ASP A 24 5.41 -4.82 -5.19
N ALA A 25 5.49 -3.91 -6.16
CA ALA A 25 4.83 -4.06 -7.44
C ALA A 25 5.51 -5.17 -8.26
N THR A 26 4.74 -5.88 -9.09
CA THR A 26 5.29 -6.89 -10.00
C THR A 26 5.42 -6.34 -11.41
N GLY A 27 6.65 -6.35 -11.95
CA GLY A 27 6.94 -5.85 -13.29
C GLY A 27 6.96 -4.31 -13.38
N THR A 28 6.92 -3.80 -14.61
CA THR A 28 6.96 -2.36 -14.92
C THR A 28 5.69 -1.84 -15.57
N GLU A 29 4.74 -2.74 -15.86
CA GLU A 29 3.44 -2.41 -16.43
C GLU A 29 2.39 -2.19 -15.31
N THR A 30 1.14 -1.99 -15.70
CA THR A 30 0.01 -1.95 -14.76
C THR A 30 -0.06 -3.27 -13.98
N TRP A 31 -0.15 -3.16 -12.66
CA TRP A 31 -0.24 -4.30 -11.74
C TRP A 31 -1.38 -4.08 -10.75
N SER A 32 -1.81 -5.16 -10.11
CA SER A 32 -2.79 -5.11 -9.02
C SER A 32 -2.38 -6.04 -7.89
N TYR A 33 -2.82 -5.71 -6.67
CA TYR A 33 -2.57 -6.50 -5.47
C TYR A 33 -3.91 -6.97 -4.88
N PRO A 34 -4.26 -8.26 -5.01
CA PRO A 34 -5.50 -8.78 -4.43
C PRO A 34 -5.37 -8.87 -2.91
N MET A 35 -6.33 -8.30 -2.20
CA MET A 35 -6.42 -8.41 -0.74
C MET A 35 -7.87 -8.34 -0.28
N SER A 36 -8.18 -8.98 0.85
CA SER A 36 -9.46 -8.84 1.53
C SER A 36 -9.31 -7.87 2.69
N LEU A 37 -10.16 -6.85 2.73
CA LEU A 37 -10.15 -5.82 3.76
C LEU A 37 -11.44 -5.88 4.56
N GLU A 38 -11.31 -5.69 5.86
CA GLU A 38 -12.45 -5.44 6.75
C GLU A 38 -13.00 -4.02 6.50
N THR A 39 -14.26 -3.80 6.87
CA THR A 39 -14.87 -2.46 6.87
C THR A 39 -14.00 -1.48 7.64
N GLY A 40 -13.68 -0.34 7.03
CA GLY A 40 -12.78 0.64 7.64
C GLY A 40 -12.21 1.64 6.63
N THR A 41 -11.34 2.51 7.12
CA THR A 41 -10.64 3.53 6.30
C THR A 41 -9.16 3.18 6.20
N TYR A 42 -8.62 3.29 4.99
CA TYR A 42 -7.25 2.93 4.68
C TYR A 42 -6.56 4.03 3.88
N VAL A 43 -5.23 4.11 4.02
CA VAL A 43 -4.37 4.97 3.21
C VAL A 43 -3.42 4.09 2.43
N ALA A 44 -3.46 4.17 1.11
CA ALA A 44 -2.49 3.56 0.22
C ALA A 44 -1.47 4.62 -0.21
N ILE A 45 -0.20 4.26 -0.12
CA ILE A 45 0.91 5.05 -0.64
C ILE A 45 1.72 4.21 -1.62
N ALA A 46 2.08 4.80 -2.75
CA ALA A 46 2.91 4.21 -3.79
C ALA A 46 3.97 5.19 -4.28
N TRP A 47 5.10 4.66 -4.72
CA TRP A 47 6.14 5.34 -5.49
C TRP A 47 6.81 4.31 -6.40
N SER A 48 7.56 4.77 -7.40
CA SER A 48 8.30 3.89 -8.31
C SER A 48 9.76 4.31 -8.42
N TRP A 49 10.60 3.34 -8.78
CA TRP A 49 11.97 3.56 -9.22
C TRP A 49 12.15 3.09 -10.68
N ASP A 50 13.11 3.65 -11.40
CA ASP A 50 13.54 3.12 -12.69
C ASP A 50 14.90 2.42 -12.61
N GLY A 51 15.33 1.80 -13.72
CA GLY A 51 16.62 1.09 -13.78
C GLY A 51 17.86 2.00 -13.69
N ALA A 52 17.68 3.32 -13.68
CA ALA A 52 18.72 4.31 -13.44
C ALA A 52 18.67 4.90 -12.01
N ASN A 53 17.85 4.31 -11.14
CA ASN A 53 17.62 4.71 -9.75
C ASN A 53 16.94 6.08 -9.59
N ASN A 54 16.20 6.55 -10.60
CA ASN A 54 15.33 7.71 -10.41
C ASN A 54 14.08 7.30 -9.64
N ILE A 55 13.70 8.07 -8.62
CA ILE A 55 12.55 7.82 -7.76
C ILE A 55 11.43 8.81 -8.10
N SER A 56 10.20 8.30 -8.27
CA SER A 56 9.03 9.16 -8.48
C SER A 56 8.65 9.92 -7.21
N ASN A 57 7.82 10.96 -7.36
CA ASN A 57 7.10 11.48 -6.20
C ASN A 57 6.21 10.38 -5.60
N LEU A 58 6.05 10.45 -4.28
CA LEU A 58 5.11 9.64 -3.55
C LEU A 58 3.67 10.06 -3.91
N HIS A 59 2.84 9.08 -4.21
CA HIS A 59 1.41 9.25 -4.41
C HIS A 59 0.63 8.60 -3.27
N GLN A 60 -0.41 9.27 -2.79
CA GLN A 60 -1.25 8.81 -1.69
C GLN A 60 -2.73 8.84 -2.10
N SER A 61 -3.46 7.81 -1.70
CA SER A 61 -4.91 7.72 -1.82
C SER A 61 -5.53 7.21 -0.52
N THR A 62 -6.68 7.78 -0.15
CA THR A 62 -7.46 7.35 1.01
C THR A 62 -8.78 6.77 0.51
N PHE A 63 -9.16 5.60 1.02
CA PHE A 63 -10.39 4.93 0.62
C PHE A 63 -11.05 4.22 1.81
N GLY A 64 -12.38 4.08 1.72
CA GLY A 64 -13.19 3.36 2.69
C GLY A 64 -13.69 2.03 2.12
N VAL A 65 -13.79 1.02 2.97
CA VAL A 65 -14.42 -0.28 2.70
C VAL A 65 -15.70 -0.35 3.52
N THR A 66 -16.81 -0.68 2.88
CA THR A 66 -18.14 -0.83 3.51
C THR A 66 -18.68 -2.23 3.25
N SER A 67 -19.48 -2.76 4.18
CA SER A 67 -20.16 -4.06 4.08
C SER A 67 -21.26 -4.10 3.04
#